data_AF-A0A6I0EVD8-F1
#
_entry.id   AF-A0A6I0EVD8-F1
#
_cell.length_a   1.000
_cell.length_b   1.000
_cell.length_c   1.000
_cell.angle_alpha   90.00
_cell.angle_beta   90.00
_cell.angle_gamma   90.00
#
_symmetry.space_group_name_H-M   'P 1'
#
loop_
_entity.id
_entity.type
_entity.pdbx_description
1 polymer ?
#
loop_
_entity_poly.entity_id
_entity_poly.type
_entity_poly.pdbx_seq_one_letter_code
_entity_poly.pdbx_strand_id
1 'polypeptide(L)'
;MAVTNQDCEQACRESLERFFGKHPDATMEQRAVKALRFLAACGKALPGKPDGWAAGIIYGLANRDRRACGVPGLLNSEVEAHFGVSMGTIRKRAAQIERQLAL
;
A
#
# COMPACT_ATOMS: atom_id res chain seq x y z
N MET A 1 17.85 -12.97 -11.18
CA MET A 1 18.15 -12.60 -9.77
C MET A 1 16.84 -12.64 -9.02
N ALA A 2 16.75 -13.37 -7.91
CA ALA A 2 15.55 -13.37 -7.07
C ALA A 2 15.46 -12.00 -6.38
N VAL A 3 14.38 -11.26 -6.63
CA VAL A 3 14.10 -10.01 -5.91
C VAL A 3 13.94 -10.39 -4.44
N THR A 4 14.80 -9.85 -3.59
CA THR A 4 14.75 -10.16 -2.16
C THR A 4 13.61 -9.39 -1.52
N ASN A 5 13.11 -9.86 -0.37
CA ASN A 5 12.07 -9.13 0.37
C ASN A 5 12.50 -7.69 0.72
N GLN A 6 13.80 -7.47 0.89
CA GLN A 6 14.38 -6.16 1.17
C GLN A 6 14.27 -5.22 -0.03
N ASP A 7 14.48 -5.73 -1.25
CA ASP A 7 14.31 -4.94 -2.48
C ASP A 7 12.84 -4.56 -2.70
N CYS A 8 11.92 -5.49 -2.41
CA CYS A 8 10.48 -5.23 -2.47
C CYS A 8 10.03 -4.22 -1.41
N GLU A 9 10.56 -4.30 -0.19
CA GLU A 9 10.28 -3.34 0.89
C GLU A 9 10.76 -1.94 0.49
N GLN A 10 11.99 -1.81 0.02
CA GLN A 10 12.56 -0.54 -0.38
C GLN A 10 11.78 0.09 -1.54
N ALA A 11 11.47 -0.69 -2.58
CA ALA A 11 10.66 -0.19 -3.70
C ALA A 11 9.25 0.21 -3.28
N CYS A 12 8.61 -0.56 -2.38
CA CYS A 12 7.30 -0.22 -1.83
C CYS A 12 7.35 1.08 -1.02
N ARG A 13 8.41 1.26 -0.21
CA ARG A 13 8.66 2.47 0.56
C ARG A 13 8.82 3.69 -0.33
N GLU A 14 9.60 3.61 -1.40
CA GLU A 14 9.77 4.71 -2.36
C GLU A 14 8.44 5.11 -3.02
N SER A 15 7.56 4.15 -3.29
CA SER A 15 6.23 4.43 -3.84
C SER A 15 5.32 5.12 -2.81
N LEU A 16 5.42 4.77 -1.52
CA LEU A 16 4.75 5.48 -0.43
C LEU A 16 5.28 6.90 -0.27
N GLU A 17 6.60 7.10 -0.26
CA GLU A 17 7.23 8.42 -0.17
C GLU A 17 6.81 9.32 -1.34
N ARG A 18 6.79 8.78 -2.57
CA ARG A 18 6.26 9.50 -3.75
C ARG A 18 4.79 9.87 -3.63
N PHE A 19 3.98 9.04 -2.98
CA PHE A 19 2.56 9.33 -2.73
C PHE A 19 2.40 10.46 -1.70
N PHE A 20 3.01 10.34 -0.52
CA PHE A 20 2.88 11.35 0.54
C PHE A 20 3.56 12.67 0.19
N GLY A 21 4.57 12.67 -0.68
CA GLY A 21 5.13 13.89 -1.27
C GLY A 21 4.12 14.69 -2.10
N LYS A 22 3.11 14.04 -2.70
CA LYS A 22 2.01 14.70 -3.44
C LYS A 22 0.75 14.88 -2.60
N HIS A 23 0.52 13.99 -1.64
CA HIS A 23 -0.66 13.97 -0.79
C HIS A 23 -0.23 13.92 0.69
N PRO A 24 0.19 15.05 1.27
CA PRO A 24 0.73 15.06 2.63
C PRO A 24 -0.32 14.65 3.67
N ASP A 25 -0.08 13.55 4.37
CA ASP A 25 -0.83 13.11 5.54
C ASP A 25 0.12 12.35 6.46
N ALA A 26 0.74 13.06 7.40
CA ALA A 26 1.76 12.50 8.29
C ALA A 26 1.20 11.34 9.15
N THR A 27 -0.09 11.36 9.48
CA THR A 27 -0.71 10.30 10.28
C THR A 27 -0.87 9.03 9.43
N MET A 28 -1.36 9.17 8.22
CA MET A 28 -1.51 8.06 7.29
C MET A 28 -0.16 7.51 6.83
N GLU A 29 0.84 8.37 6.62
CA GLU A 29 2.20 8.00 6.28
C GLU A 29 2.85 7.12 7.36
N GLN A 30 2.79 7.54 8.63
CA GLN A 30 3.31 6.75 9.75
C GLN A 30 2.62 5.38 9.83
N ARG A 31 1.30 5.32 9.63
CA ARG A 31 0.54 4.06 9.61
C ARG A 31 0.95 3.18 8.43
N ALA A 32 1.16 3.76 7.25
CA ALA A 32 1.57 3.03 6.05
C ALA A 32 2.98 2.45 6.17
N VAL A 33 3.94 3.23 6.65
CA VAL A 33 5.31 2.76 6.91
C VAL A 33 5.33 1.67 7.98
N LYS A 34 4.51 1.81 9.03
CA LYS A 34 4.36 0.76 10.05
C LYS A 34 3.80 -0.53 9.44
N ALA A 35 2.75 -0.45 8.62
CA ALA A 35 2.18 -1.61 7.94
C ALA A 35 3.22 -2.30 7.04
N LEU A 36 3.99 -1.54 6.26
CA LEU A 36 5.07 -2.08 5.42
C LEU A 36 6.11 -2.86 6.23
N ARG A 37 6.56 -2.32 7.36
CA ARG A 37 7.52 -3.00 8.24
C ARG A 37 6.97 -4.31 8.80
N PHE A 38 5.69 -4.35 9.18
CA PHE A 38 5.06 -5.60 9.61
C PHE A 38 5.00 -6.62 8.49
N LEU A 39 4.63 -6.20 7.28
CA LEU A 39 4.60 -7.09 6.11
C LEU A 39 5.98 -7.67 5.79
N ALA A 40 7.04 -6.86 5.86
CA ALA A 40 8.41 -7.29 5.67
C ALA A 40 8.85 -8.28 6.78
N ALA A 41 8.50 -8.00 8.03
CA ALA A 41 8.80 -8.85 9.17
C ALA A 41 8.07 -10.21 9.15
N CYS A 42 6.92 -10.32 8.47
CA CYS A 42 6.21 -11.60 8.32
C CYS A 42 6.97 -12.65 7.49
N GLY A 43 8.10 -12.30 6.85
CA GLY A 43 8.98 -13.22 6.13
C GLY A 43 8.37 -13.85 4.87
N LYS A 44 7.11 -13.53 4.55
CA LYS A 44 6.43 -13.99 3.34
C LYS A 44 6.88 -13.13 2.17
N ALA A 45 7.17 -13.76 1.04
CA ALA A 45 7.39 -13.03 -0.20
C ALA A 45 6.15 -12.17 -0.50
N LEU A 46 6.38 -10.92 -0.92
CA LEU A 46 5.34 -10.02 -1.42
C LEU A 46 5.22 -10.23 -2.93
N PRO A 47 4.33 -11.13 -3.42
CA PRO A 47 4.23 -11.40 -4.85
C PRO A 47 3.74 -10.17 -5.64
N GLY A 48 4.22 -10.01 -6.87
CA GLY A 48 3.80 -8.96 -7.79
C GLY A 48 4.55 -7.64 -7.61
N LYS A 49 4.02 -6.56 -8.20
CA LYS A 49 4.70 -5.26 -8.24
C LYS A 49 4.67 -4.55 -6.86
N PRO A 50 5.77 -3.93 -6.42
CA PRO A 50 5.82 -3.14 -5.18
C PRO A 50 4.76 -2.02 -5.14
N ASP A 51 4.49 -1.35 -6.27
CA ASP A 51 3.47 -0.30 -6.34
C ASP A 51 2.07 -0.79 -5.97
N GLY A 52 1.75 -2.04 -6.31
CA GLY A 52 0.48 -2.67 -5.93
C GLY A 52 0.36 -2.88 -4.43
N TRP A 53 1.48 -3.18 -3.75
CA TRP A 53 1.51 -3.29 -2.29
C TRP A 53 1.40 -1.92 -1.63
N ALA A 54 2.15 -0.92 -2.11
CA ALA A 54 2.06 0.46 -1.61
C ALA A 54 0.62 1.00 -1.71
N ALA A 55 0.01 0.86 -2.89
CA ALA A 55 -1.37 1.25 -3.12
C ALA A 55 -2.36 0.46 -2.25
N GLY A 56 -2.14 -0.85 -2.09
CA GLY A 56 -2.94 -1.70 -1.22
C GLY A 56 -2.88 -1.29 0.26
N ILE A 57 -1.71 -0.89 0.75
CA ILE A 57 -1.53 -0.37 2.12
C ILE A 57 -2.34 0.91 2.30
N ILE A 58 -2.19 1.87 1.40
CA ILE A 58 -2.91 3.15 1.45
C ILE A 58 -4.41 2.90 1.40
N TYR A 59 -4.87 2.10 0.45
CA TYR A 59 -6.30 1.80 0.30
C TYR A 59 -6.86 1.07 1.51
N GLY A 60 -6.16 0.05 2.02
CA GLY A 60 -6.59 -0.69 3.21
C GLY A 60 -6.71 0.21 4.44
N LEU A 61 -5.70 1.04 4.70
CA LEU A 61 -5.71 1.96 5.83
C LEU A 61 -6.79 3.04 5.70
N ALA A 62 -6.97 3.60 4.51
CA ALA A 62 -7.99 4.61 4.24
C ALA A 62 -9.42 4.12 4.49
N ASN A 63 -9.65 2.81 4.29
CA ASN A 63 -10.97 2.19 4.35
C ASN A 63 -11.19 1.35 5.62
N ARG A 64 -10.23 1.37 6.55
CA ARG A 64 -10.32 0.62 7.82
C ARG A 64 -11.40 1.17 8.74
N ASP A 65 -11.40 2.48 8.95
CA ASP A 65 -12.25 3.15 9.94
C ASP A 65 -13.55 3.72 9.32
N ARG A 66 -13.73 3.60 8.00
CA ARG A 66 -14.87 4.16 7.24
C ARG A 66 -15.39 3.11 6.27
N ARG A 67 -16.72 3.03 6.10
CA ARG A 67 -17.35 2.24 5.01
C ARG A 67 -16.58 2.47 3.71
N ALA A 68 -16.17 1.40 3.03
CA ALA A 68 -15.26 1.44 1.90
C ALA A 68 -15.64 2.52 0.86
N CYS A 69 -14.92 3.64 0.87
CA CYS A 69 -15.19 4.84 0.07
C CYS A 69 -14.00 5.26 -0.80
N GLY A 70 -12.89 4.53 -0.77
CA GLY A 70 -11.69 4.84 -1.54
C GLY A 70 -10.63 5.55 -0.72
N VAL A 71 -9.67 6.21 -1.38
CA VAL A 71 -8.67 7.05 -0.71
C VAL A 71 -9.26 8.45 -0.56
N PRO A 72 -9.31 9.04 0.66
CA PRO A 72 -9.86 10.36 0.86
C PRO A 72 -9.25 11.42 -0.07
N GLY A 73 -10.12 12.20 -0.72
CA GLY A 73 -9.69 13.26 -1.63
C GLY A 73 -9.19 12.79 -3.00
N LEU A 74 -9.26 11.50 -3.32
CA LEU A 74 -8.82 10.95 -4.60
C LEU A 74 -9.86 10.03 -5.24
N LEU A 75 -10.01 10.15 -6.55
CA LEU A 75 -10.71 9.19 -7.37
C LEU A 75 -9.89 7.90 -7.49
N ASN A 76 -10.60 6.78 -7.63
CA ASN A 76 -9.97 5.49 -7.89
C ASN A 76 -9.02 5.54 -9.11
N SER A 77 -9.41 6.24 -10.18
CA SER A 77 -8.57 6.42 -11.38
C SER A 77 -7.29 7.22 -11.11
N GLU A 78 -7.31 8.17 -10.18
CA GLU A 78 -6.11 8.93 -9.78
C GLU A 78 -5.16 8.05 -8.97
N VAL A 79 -5.71 7.19 -8.10
CA VAL A 79 -4.90 6.18 -7.39
C VAL A 79 -4.28 5.19 -8.39
N GLU A 80 -5.05 4.69 -9.36
CA GLU A 80 -4.51 3.82 -10.41
C GLU A 80 -3.40 4.49 -11.21
N ALA A 81 -3.60 5.74 -11.61
CA ALA A 81 -2.63 6.51 -12.38
C ALA A 81 -1.35 6.78 -11.58
N HIS A 82 -1.46 7.08 -10.28
CA HIS A 82 -0.31 7.35 -9.43
C HIS A 82 0.58 6.11 -9.24
N PHE A 83 -0.03 4.94 -9.05
CA PHE A 83 0.70 3.69 -8.79
C PHE A 83 0.91 2.81 -10.03
N GLY A 84 0.35 3.17 -11.19
CA GLY A 84 0.48 2.37 -12.41
C GLY A 84 -0.09 0.95 -12.28
N VAL A 85 -1.11 0.77 -11.44
CA VAL A 85 -1.77 -0.53 -11.15
C VAL A 85 -3.27 -0.38 -11.14
N SER A 86 -4.02 -1.43 -11.45
CA SER A 86 -5.48 -1.39 -11.44
C SER A 86 -6.07 -1.45 -10.03
N MET A 87 -7.28 -0.90 -9.85
CA MET A 87 -8.06 -0.99 -8.63
C MET A 87 -8.32 -2.43 -8.21
N GLY A 88 -8.48 -3.34 -9.18
CA GLY A 88 -8.59 -4.77 -8.89
C GLY A 88 -7.35 -5.30 -8.17
N THR A 89 -6.16 -4.88 -8.61
CA THR A 89 -4.89 -5.20 -7.95
C THR A 89 -4.82 -4.56 -6.57
N ILE A 90 -5.16 -3.27 -6.46
CA ILE A 90 -5.12 -2.50 -5.21
C ILE A 90 -6.02 -3.15 -4.16
N ARG A 91 -7.29 -3.42 -4.48
CA ARG A 91 -8.25 -4.07 -3.57
C ARG A 91 -7.79 -5.46 -3.16
N LYS A 92 -7.24 -6.24 -4.11
CA LYS A 92 -6.69 -7.57 -3.81
C LYS A 92 -5.55 -7.49 -2.79
N ARG A 93 -4.65 -6.50 -2.93
CA ARG A 93 -3.55 -6.29 -1.97
C ARG A 93 -4.05 -5.76 -0.64
N ALA A 94 -4.97 -4.80 -0.63
CA ALA A 94 -5.60 -4.30 0.59
C ALA A 94 -6.22 -5.43 1.42
N ALA A 95 -7.01 -6.31 0.78
CA ALA A 95 -7.60 -7.47 1.45
C ALA A 95 -6.56 -8.49 1.96
N GLN A 96 -5.40 -8.60 1.30
CA GLN A 96 -4.29 -9.44 1.79
C GLN A 96 -3.65 -8.83 3.03
N ILE A 97 -3.44 -7.52 3.03
CA ILE A 97 -2.84 -6.76 4.14
C ILE A 97 -3.76 -6.81 5.36
N GLU A 98 -5.06 -6.61 5.17
CA GLU A 98 -6.08 -6.74 6.22
C GLU A 98 -6.01 -8.13 6.89
N ARG A 99 -5.98 -9.20 6.10
CA ARG A 99 -5.82 -10.57 6.63
C ARG A 99 -4.49 -10.81 7.35
N GLN A 100 -3.40 -10.19 6.89
CA GLN A 100 -2.07 -10.39 7.46
C GLN A 100 -1.85 -9.59 8.74
N LEU A 101 -2.46 -8.42 8.84
CA LEU A 101 -2.30 -7.51 9.97
C LEU A 101 -3.44 -7.60 10.99
N ALA A 102 -4.46 -8.45 10.73
CA ALA A 102 -5.71 -8.52 11.49
C ALA A 102 -6.28 -7.12 11.76
N LEU A 103 -6.20 -6.25 10.74
CA LEU A 103 -6.63 -4.86 10.82
C LEU A 103 -8.14 -4.75 10.93
#